data_AF-A0AA40C280-F1
#
_entry.id   AF-A0AA40C280-F1
#
_cell.length_a   1.000
_cell.length_b   1.000
_cell.length_c   1.000
_cell.angle_alpha   90.00
_cell.angle_beta   90.00
_cell.angle_gamma   90.00
#
_symmetry.space_group_name_H-M   'P 1'
#
loop_
_entity.id
_entity.type
_entity.pdbx_description
1 polymer ?
#
loop_
_entity_poly.entity_id
_entity_poly.type
_entity_poly.pdbx_seq_one_letter_code
_entity_poly.pdbx_strand_id
1 'polypeptide(L)'
;MMRLRGADGVVEGPSFSADTLRIEVVGRTGLHLTVVDLPGLISVSNDEQSDEDVELVSELVDDYVKSSRTIILAVVQANNDIANQRIIQKARKLDPHGQRTVGIITKPDLVNRGTEGRIALLAKNKDTTKLKLGFFLLKNPGPLELDANCSVEERKRRELAFFASSPWAEQNLDPERVGIDALTSFLQQLLNDHIESELPKVRSEASALLALTENDLDAMGEERPTVGHHRMFLTRLSMQFFNLAHAALDGSYLELESGLSDGGNDVDVSHRLRAQVHILNGSFSETMRRDGQKWRPTKKPTDSFVEEQDQIAMCEEDILPENDFESWIKQVSEPFNCSIQPKLITAGLYED
;
A
#
# COMPACT_ATOMS: atom_id res chain seq x y z
N MET A 1 15.87 8.00 -27.02
CA MET A 1 15.55 7.72 -28.44
C MET A 1 15.31 6.24 -28.55
N MET A 2 14.08 5.82 -28.88
CA MET A 2 13.72 4.41 -29.04
C MET A 2 14.56 3.75 -30.14
N ARG A 3 15.05 2.55 -29.88
CA ARG A 3 15.69 1.68 -30.87
C ARG A 3 14.74 0.54 -31.23
N LEU A 4 13.58 0.91 -31.80
CA LEU A 4 12.66 -0.05 -32.38
C LEU A 4 13.23 -0.57 -33.70
N ARG A 5 13.14 -1.87 -33.94
CA ARG A 5 13.62 -2.48 -35.18
C ARG A 5 12.86 -1.88 -36.37
N GLY A 6 13.58 -1.34 -37.35
CA GLY A 6 12.99 -0.69 -38.53
C GLY A 6 12.74 0.83 -38.42
N ALA A 7 12.87 1.42 -37.23
CA ALA A 7 12.99 2.88 -37.09
C ALA A 7 14.48 3.30 -37.24
N ASP A 8 14.76 4.34 -38.02
CA ASP A 8 16.11 4.92 -38.22
C ASP A 8 17.23 3.93 -38.67
N GLY A 9 16.89 2.89 -39.42
CA GLY A 9 17.88 1.92 -39.93
C GLY A 9 18.48 1.00 -38.87
N VAL A 10 17.84 0.91 -37.69
CA VAL A 10 18.23 0.00 -36.61
C VAL A 10 17.83 -1.43 -36.98
N VAL A 11 18.84 -2.29 -37.18
CA VAL A 11 18.70 -3.70 -37.59
C VAL A 11 18.38 -4.62 -36.40
N GLU A 12 18.77 -4.24 -35.19
CA GLU A 12 18.54 -4.98 -33.94
C GLU A 12 17.86 -4.09 -32.88
N GLY A 13 16.70 -4.54 -32.41
CA GLY A 13 15.86 -3.93 -31.39
C GLY A 13 14.59 -4.76 -31.19
N PRO A 14 13.86 -4.59 -30.07
CA PRO A 14 12.60 -5.28 -29.86
C PRO A 14 11.56 -4.85 -30.89
N SER A 15 10.70 -5.78 -31.31
CA SER A 15 9.63 -5.52 -32.29
C SER A 15 8.46 -4.77 -31.66
N PHE A 16 8.32 -4.86 -30.33
CA PHE A 16 7.25 -4.24 -29.55
C PHE A 16 7.82 -3.37 -28.42
N SER A 17 7.10 -2.32 -28.05
CA SER A 17 7.37 -1.51 -26.85
C SER A 17 6.14 -1.49 -25.95
N ALA A 18 6.37 -1.41 -24.64
CA ALA A 18 5.33 -1.15 -23.64
C ALA A 18 4.85 0.32 -23.64
N ASP A 19 5.56 1.21 -24.32
CA ASP A 19 5.19 2.62 -24.41
C ASP A 19 3.91 2.82 -25.22
N THR A 20 3.06 3.74 -24.77
CA THR A 20 1.77 4.02 -25.40
C THR A 20 1.88 5.11 -26.47
N LEU A 21 1.47 4.79 -27.71
CA LEU A 21 1.25 5.80 -28.76
C LEU A 21 -0.15 6.41 -28.62
N ARG A 22 -0.24 7.70 -28.27
CA ARG A 22 -1.51 8.43 -28.19
C ARG A 22 -1.77 9.20 -29.48
N ILE A 23 -2.87 8.88 -30.14
CA ILE A 23 -3.38 9.60 -31.30
C ILE A 23 -4.65 10.34 -30.89
N GLU A 24 -4.67 11.66 -31.04
CA GLU A 24 -5.83 12.49 -30.74
C GLU A 24 -6.40 13.07 -32.03
N VAL A 25 -7.65 12.73 -32.32
CA VAL A 25 -8.37 13.22 -33.50
C VAL A 25 -9.49 14.13 -33.04
N VAL A 26 -9.39 15.42 -33.35
CA VAL A 26 -10.39 16.43 -32.98
C VAL A 26 -11.11 16.91 -34.23
N GLY A 27 -12.44 16.82 -34.24
CA GLY A 27 -13.26 17.27 -35.36
C GLY A 27 -14.76 17.10 -35.12
N ARG A 28 -15.59 17.35 -36.14
CA ARG A 28 -17.04 17.07 -36.12
C ARG A 28 -17.30 15.58 -36.35
N THR A 29 -16.63 14.72 -35.60
CA THR A 29 -16.72 13.27 -35.72
C THR A 29 -17.97 12.71 -35.03
N GLY A 30 -18.57 13.46 -34.10
CA GLY A 30 -19.73 13.01 -33.33
C GLY A 30 -19.45 11.80 -32.43
N LEU A 31 -18.17 11.57 -32.12
CA LEU A 31 -17.68 10.42 -31.38
C LEU A 31 -16.79 10.87 -30.22
N HIS A 32 -17.25 10.65 -29.00
CA HIS A 32 -16.46 10.81 -27.77
C HIS A 32 -16.08 9.43 -27.25
N LEU A 33 -15.07 8.82 -27.89
CA LEU A 33 -14.63 7.46 -27.57
C LEU A 33 -13.10 7.43 -27.49
N THR A 34 -12.59 6.83 -26.42
CA THR A 34 -11.18 6.46 -26.31
C THR A 34 -11.09 4.96 -26.47
N VAL A 35 -10.34 4.51 -27.48
CA VAL A 35 -10.08 3.09 -27.73
C VAL A 35 -8.59 2.86 -27.60
N VAL A 36 -8.22 1.79 -26.92
CA VAL A 36 -6.85 1.30 -26.88
C VAL A 36 -6.79 0.12 -27.83
N ASP A 37 -6.01 0.24 -28.90
CA ASP A 37 -5.71 -0.88 -29.78
C ASP A 37 -4.52 -1.65 -29.19
N LEU A 38 -4.69 -2.95 -29.02
CA LEU A 38 -3.67 -3.83 -28.47
C LEU A 38 -3.09 -4.68 -29.61
N PRO A 39 -1.81 -5.03 -29.57
CA PRO A 39 -1.22 -5.90 -30.59
C PRO A 39 -2.02 -7.20 -30.71
N GLY A 40 -2.21 -7.66 -31.95
CA GLY A 40 -2.92 -8.91 -32.21
C GLY A 40 -2.27 -10.07 -31.47
N LEU A 41 -3.07 -10.96 -30.88
CA LEU A 41 -2.57 -12.14 -30.19
C LEU A 41 -1.90 -13.09 -31.20
N ILE A 42 -0.57 -13.05 -31.28
CA ILE A 42 0.22 -13.90 -32.16
C ILE A 42 0.39 -15.27 -31.50
N SER A 43 0.30 -16.33 -32.29
CA SER A 43 0.30 -17.71 -31.79
C SER A 43 1.57 -18.49 -32.05
N VAL A 44 2.43 -18.01 -32.94
CA VAL A 44 3.61 -18.72 -33.42
C VAL A 44 4.73 -17.70 -33.59
N SER A 45 5.88 -17.97 -32.99
CA SER A 45 7.12 -17.26 -33.28
C SER A 45 7.51 -17.57 -34.74
N ASN A 46 7.60 -16.53 -35.56
CA ASN A 46 8.15 -16.61 -36.92
C ASN A 46 9.60 -16.09 -36.90
N ASP A 47 10.35 -16.24 -37.99
CA ASP A 47 11.75 -15.76 -38.11
C ASP A 47 11.95 -14.25 -37.79
N GLU A 48 10.86 -13.48 -37.75
CA GLU A 48 10.86 -12.04 -37.44
C GLU A 48 10.56 -11.72 -35.95
N GLN A 49 10.02 -12.66 -35.15
CA GLN A 49 9.53 -12.43 -33.79
C GLN A 49 10.02 -13.52 -32.83
N SER A 50 10.67 -13.11 -31.73
CA SER A 50 11.15 -14.04 -30.70
C SER A 50 10.00 -14.56 -29.82
N ASP A 51 10.24 -15.66 -29.09
CA ASP A 51 9.29 -16.15 -28.08
C ASP A 51 9.05 -15.10 -26.97
N GLU A 52 10.07 -14.29 -26.67
CA GLU A 52 10.02 -13.16 -25.71
C GLU A 52 9.05 -12.06 -26.19
N ASP A 53 9.03 -11.76 -27.50
CA ASP A 53 8.09 -10.79 -28.08
C ASP A 53 6.62 -11.28 -27.92
N VAL A 54 6.38 -12.58 -28.06
CA VAL A 54 5.05 -13.18 -27.90
C VAL A 54 4.58 -13.13 -26.44
N GLU A 55 5.48 -13.38 -25.50
CA GLU A 55 5.20 -13.28 -24.06
C GLU A 55 4.89 -11.82 -23.68
N LEU A 56 5.72 -10.87 -24.11
CA LEU A 56 5.51 -9.44 -23.87
C LEU A 56 4.15 -8.95 -24.40
N VAL A 57 3.75 -9.36 -25.61
CA VAL A 57 2.43 -9.01 -26.17
C VAL A 57 1.31 -9.64 -25.34
N SER A 58 1.46 -10.87 -24.88
CA SER A 58 0.46 -11.52 -24.05
C SER A 58 0.30 -10.82 -22.69
N GLU A 59 1.42 -10.48 -22.04
CA GLU A 59 1.44 -9.75 -20.77
C GLU A 59 0.81 -8.37 -20.90
N LEU A 60 1.19 -7.62 -21.94
CA LEU A 60 0.60 -6.31 -22.22
C LEU A 60 -0.92 -6.41 -22.39
N VAL A 61 -1.41 -7.39 -23.17
CA VAL A 61 -2.85 -7.60 -23.31
C VAL A 61 -3.50 -7.99 -21.97
N ASP A 62 -2.85 -8.85 -21.17
CA ASP A 62 -3.38 -9.26 -19.86
C ASP A 62 -3.48 -8.09 -18.90
N ASP A 63 -2.52 -7.17 -18.86
CA ASP A 63 -2.54 -6.01 -17.98
C ASP A 63 -3.73 -5.09 -18.25
N TYR A 64 -4.01 -4.81 -19.53
CA TYR A 64 -5.19 -4.01 -19.91
C TYR A 64 -6.50 -4.72 -19.60
N VAL A 65 -6.59 -6.03 -19.86
CA VAL A 65 -7.84 -6.81 -19.71
C VAL A 65 -8.12 -7.18 -18.25
N LYS A 66 -7.09 -7.33 -17.42
CA LYS A 66 -7.18 -7.68 -16.00
C LYS A 66 -7.86 -6.58 -15.18
N SER A 67 -7.66 -5.31 -15.52
CA SER A 67 -8.36 -4.19 -14.88
C SER A 67 -9.86 -4.33 -15.05
N SER A 68 -10.62 -4.42 -13.96
CA SER A 68 -12.09 -4.54 -13.98
C SER A 68 -12.77 -3.30 -14.59
N ARG A 69 -12.06 -2.17 -14.64
CA ARG A 69 -12.50 -0.90 -15.22
C ARG A 69 -12.36 -0.87 -16.74
N THR A 70 -11.83 -1.91 -17.38
CA THR A 70 -11.71 -1.99 -18.83
C THR A 70 -12.90 -2.72 -19.44
N ILE A 71 -13.52 -2.08 -20.45
CA ILE A 71 -14.49 -2.72 -21.34
C ILE A 71 -13.71 -3.47 -22.44
N ILE A 72 -14.01 -4.75 -22.62
CA ILE A 72 -13.32 -5.63 -23.56
C ILE A 72 -14.10 -5.64 -24.88
N LEU A 73 -13.46 -5.22 -25.97
CA LEU A 73 -14.01 -5.33 -27.32
C LEU A 73 -13.43 -6.56 -28.02
N ALA A 74 -14.18 -7.66 -28.05
CA ALA A 74 -13.76 -8.90 -28.67
C ALA A 74 -14.14 -8.91 -30.15
N VAL A 75 -13.20 -8.48 -31.01
CA VAL A 75 -13.36 -8.50 -32.46
C VAL A 75 -13.09 -9.91 -33.00
N VAL A 76 -14.08 -10.46 -33.69
CA VAL A 76 -14.08 -11.83 -34.21
C VAL A 76 -14.48 -11.87 -35.68
N GLN A 77 -13.81 -12.71 -36.48
CA GLN A 77 -14.18 -12.89 -37.88
C GLN A 77 -15.33 -13.90 -38.02
N ALA A 78 -16.29 -13.62 -38.91
CA ALA A 78 -17.47 -14.45 -39.12
C ALA A 78 -17.20 -15.81 -39.80
N ASN A 79 -16.07 -15.95 -40.52
CA ASN A 79 -15.68 -17.18 -41.20
C ASN A 79 -15.19 -18.28 -40.24
N ASN A 80 -14.65 -17.90 -39.09
CA ASN A 80 -14.02 -18.79 -38.13
C ASN A 80 -14.94 -19.05 -36.94
N ASP A 81 -14.81 -20.24 -36.35
CA ASP A 81 -15.51 -20.54 -35.11
C ASP A 81 -15.00 -19.63 -33.98
N ILE A 82 -15.93 -18.92 -33.35
CA ILE A 82 -15.68 -17.93 -32.31
C ILE A 82 -15.17 -18.59 -31.03
N ALA A 83 -15.60 -19.83 -30.75
CA ALA A 83 -15.10 -20.56 -29.59
C ALA A 83 -13.59 -20.85 -29.68
N ASN A 84 -13.06 -20.92 -30.91
CA ASN A 84 -11.63 -21.17 -31.16
C ASN A 84 -10.80 -19.88 -31.18
N GLN A 85 -11.43 -18.70 -31.12
CA GLN A 85 -10.71 -17.44 -31.15
C GLN A 85 -10.12 -17.13 -29.77
N ARG A 86 -8.80 -16.90 -29.74
CA ARG A 86 -8.03 -16.70 -28.51
C ARG A 86 -8.55 -15.55 -27.65
N ILE A 87 -9.01 -14.47 -28.30
CA ILE A 87 -9.56 -13.30 -27.59
C ILE A 87 -10.79 -13.66 -26.75
N ILE A 88 -11.66 -14.55 -27.26
CA ILE A 88 -12.85 -15.00 -26.54
C ILE A 88 -12.47 -15.91 -25.38
N GLN A 89 -11.48 -16.78 -25.55
CA GLN A 89 -10.98 -17.64 -24.47
C GLN A 89 -10.33 -16.81 -23.35
N LYS A 90 -9.50 -15.83 -23.72
CA LYS A 90 -8.86 -14.90 -22.76
C LYS A 90 -9.92 -14.03 -22.06
N ALA A 91 -10.86 -13.47 -22.81
CA ALA A 91 -11.97 -12.69 -22.24
C ALA A 91 -12.81 -13.53 -21.26
N ARG A 92 -13.16 -14.78 -21.59
CA ARG A 92 -13.89 -15.66 -20.66
C ARG A 92 -13.11 -16.02 -19.39
N LYS A 93 -11.78 -16.10 -19.46
CA LYS A 93 -10.93 -16.36 -18.29
C LYS A 93 -10.95 -15.18 -17.31
N LEU A 94 -10.97 -13.95 -17.83
CA LEU A 94 -10.88 -12.70 -17.04
C LEU A 94 -12.24 -12.02 -16.79
N ASP A 95 -13.28 -12.41 -17.53
CA ASP A 95 -14.68 -12.01 -17.38
C ASP A 95 -15.60 -13.24 -17.60
N PRO A 96 -15.66 -14.18 -16.64
CA PRO A 96 -16.48 -15.41 -16.78
C PRO A 96 -17.97 -15.15 -16.96
N HIS A 97 -18.44 -13.99 -16.51
CA HIS A 97 -19.84 -13.58 -16.59
C HIS A 97 -20.17 -12.73 -17.82
N GLY A 98 -19.16 -12.38 -18.63
CA GLY A 98 -19.33 -11.57 -19.84
C GLY A 98 -19.98 -10.21 -19.57
N GLN A 99 -19.73 -9.60 -18.40
CA GLN A 99 -20.43 -8.36 -18.00
C GLN A 99 -19.87 -7.12 -18.69
N ARG A 100 -18.58 -7.16 -19.03
CA ARG A 100 -17.83 -6.03 -19.60
C ARG A 100 -17.26 -6.36 -20.98
N THR A 101 -17.68 -7.48 -21.57
CA THR A 101 -17.21 -7.94 -22.88
C THR A 101 -18.29 -7.73 -23.94
N VAL A 102 -17.95 -6.95 -24.97
CA VAL A 102 -18.77 -6.74 -26.18
C VAL A 102 -18.19 -7.57 -27.31
N GLY A 103 -19.00 -8.41 -27.95
CA GLY A 103 -18.59 -9.17 -29.12
C GLY A 103 -18.82 -8.37 -30.41
N ILE A 104 -17.83 -8.32 -31.29
CA ILE A 104 -17.93 -7.63 -32.59
C ILE A 104 -17.58 -8.62 -33.68
N ILE A 105 -18.56 -8.98 -34.52
CA ILE A 105 -18.40 -9.91 -35.63
C ILE A 105 -18.15 -9.11 -36.90
N THR A 106 -17.01 -9.34 -37.53
CA THR A 106 -16.58 -8.68 -38.77
C THR A 106 -16.43 -9.67 -39.93
N LYS A 107 -16.28 -9.12 -41.13
CA LYS A 107 -16.15 -9.85 -42.41
C LYS A 107 -17.28 -10.86 -42.67
N PRO A 108 -18.56 -10.45 -42.56
CA PRO A 108 -19.70 -11.33 -42.86
C PRO A 108 -19.79 -11.73 -44.34
N ASP A 109 -19.06 -11.04 -45.21
CA ASP A 109 -18.94 -11.31 -46.64
C ASP A 109 -18.11 -12.57 -46.97
N LEU A 110 -17.21 -13.00 -46.07
CA LEU A 110 -16.37 -14.18 -46.25
C LEU A 110 -17.02 -15.47 -45.73
N VAL A 111 -18.27 -15.40 -45.28
CA VAL A 111 -19.02 -16.55 -44.76
C VAL A 111 -19.48 -17.42 -45.92
N ASN A 112 -19.30 -18.74 -45.78
CA ASN A 112 -19.79 -19.70 -46.78
C ASN A 112 -21.32 -19.71 -46.81
N ARG A 113 -21.90 -19.73 -48.02
CA ARG A 113 -23.35 -19.82 -48.21
C ARG A 113 -23.92 -21.04 -47.47
N GLY A 114 -24.89 -20.80 -46.61
CA GLY A 114 -25.53 -21.79 -45.74
C GLY A 114 -25.08 -21.76 -44.28
N THR A 115 -24.02 -21.01 -43.94
CA THR A 115 -23.54 -20.88 -42.54
C THR A 115 -23.95 -19.56 -41.87
N GLU A 116 -24.59 -18.66 -42.60
CA GLU A 116 -25.07 -17.36 -42.11
C GLU A 116 -26.07 -17.50 -40.96
N GLY A 117 -26.92 -18.53 -40.99
CA GLY A 117 -27.87 -18.81 -39.90
C GLY A 117 -27.20 -19.11 -38.56
N ARG A 118 -26.02 -19.76 -38.58
CA ARG A 118 -25.23 -19.99 -37.36
C ARG A 118 -24.66 -18.68 -36.82
N ILE A 119 -24.11 -17.83 -37.70
CA ILE A 119 -23.58 -16.52 -37.31
C ILE A 119 -24.69 -15.60 -36.79
N ALA A 120 -25.87 -15.65 -37.42
CA ALA A 120 -27.03 -14.91 -36.97
C ALA A 120 -27.56 -15.37 -35.60
N LEU A 121 -27.52 -16.68 -35.31
CA LEU A 121 -27.90 -17.21 -33.98
C LEU A 121 -26.98 -16.64 -32.89
N LEU A 122 -25.68 -16.58 -33.18
CA LEU A 122 -24.70 -16.01 -32.29
C LEU A 122 -24.84 -14.48 -32.17
N ALA A 123 -25.09 -13.75 -33.26
CA ALA A 123 -25.39 -12.32 -33.19
C ALA A 123 -26.61 -12.04 -32.28
N LYS A 124 -27.60 -12.95 -32.26
CA LYS A 124 -28.75 -12.93 -31.34
C LYS A 124 -28.44 -13.40 -29.92
N ASN A 125 -27.18 -13.68 -29.60
CA ASN A 125 -26.72 -14.14 -28.29
C ASN A 125 -27.39 -15.47 -27.84
N LYS A 126 -27.82 -16.31 -28.80
CA LYS A 126 -28.52 -17.59 -28.55
C LYS A 126 -27.62 -18.82 -28.67
N ASP A 127 -26.35 -18.61 -28.98
CA ASP A 127 -25.36 -19.67 -29.13
C ASP A 127 -24.72 -20.04 -27.77
N THR A 128 -23.76 -20.96 -27.80
CA THR A 128 -22.97 -21.45 -26.65
C THR A 128 -22.16 -20.35 -25.96
N THR A 129 -21.78 -19.29 -26.68
CA THR A 129 -21.09 -18.12 -26.12
C THR A 129 -22.09 -17.03 -25.81
N LYS A 130 -22.38 -16.79 -24.53
CA LYS A 130 -23.28 -15.72 -24.11
C LYS A 130 -22.51 -14.57 -23.48
N LEU A 131 -22.72 -13.36 -24.00
CA LEU A 131 -22.17 -12.12 -23.46
C LEU A 131 -23.32 -11.23 -22.96
N LYS A 132 -23.20 -10.58 -21.80
CA LYS A 132 -24.30 -9.71 -21.31
C LYS A 132 -24.51 -8.50 -22.21
N LEU A 133 -23.44 -7.95 -22.76
CA LEU A 133 -23.49 -6.80 -23.67
C LEU A 133 -23.84 -7.20 -25.12
N GLY A 134 -23.92 -8.50 -25.39
CA GLY A 134 -24.32 -9.05 -26.68
C GLY A 134 -23.22 -9.01 -27.76
N PHE A 135 -23.66 -9.23 -29.00
CA PHE A 135 -22.83 -9.24 -30.19
C PHE A 135 -23.34 -8.23 -31.20
N PHE A 136 -22.41 -7.58 -31.90
CA PHE A 136 -22.67 -6.71 -33.04
C PHE A 136 -22.17 -7.37 -34.31
N LEU A 137 -22.89 -7.17 -35.42
CA LEU A 137 -22.47 -7.63 -36.74
C LEU A 137 -22.24 -6.43 -37.65
N LEU A 138 -21.04 -6.32 -38.23
CA LEU A 138 -20.67 -5.20 -39.08
C LEU A 138 -19.89 -5.63 -40.31
N LYS A 139 -20.01 -4.86 -41.39
CA LYS A 139 -19.30 -5.07 -42.64
C LYS A 139 -18.27 -3.95 -42.82
N ASN A 140 -17.00 -4.32 -42.73
CA ASN A 140 -15.91 -3.41 -43.02
C ASN A 140 -15.68 -3.28 -44.54
N PRO A 141 -15.15 -2.14 -45.02
CA PRO A 141 -14.76 -1.97 -46.42
C PRO A 141 -13.69 -2.99 -46.82
N GLY A 142 -13.85 -3.62 -47.98
CA GLY A 142 -12.83 -4.49 -48.55
C GLY A 142 -11.62 -3.70 -49.09
N PRO A 143 -10.49 -4.35 -49.39
CA PRO A 143 -9.28 -3.70 -49.91
C PRO A 143 -9.54 -2.84 -51.15
N LEU A 144 -10.30 -3.37 -52.11
CA LEU A 144 -10.68 -2.65 -53.34
C LEU A 144 -11.54 -1.40 -53.07
N GLU A 145 -12.35 -1.41 -52.00
CA GLU A 145 -13.19 -0.28 -51.62
C GLU A 145 -12.41 0.78 -50.84
N LEU A 146 -11.35 0.37 -50.13
CA LEU A 146 -10.42 1.27 -49.45
C LEU A 146 -9.61 2.08 -50.47
N ASP A 147 -9.15 1.44 -51.55
CA ASP A 147 -8.42 2.10 -52.63
C ASP A 147 -9.29 3.13 -53.38
N ALA A 148 -10.60 2.88 -53.47
CA ALA A 148 -11.56 3.77 -54.09
C ALA A 148 -11.93 5.01 -53.24
N ASN A 149 -11.33 5.17 -52.05
CA ASN A 149 -11.48 6.31 -51.13
C ASN A 149 -12.94 6.77 -50.92
N CYS A 150 -13.85 5.81 -50.73
CA CYS A 150 -15.29 6.07 -50.64
C CYS A 150 -15.65 6.87 -49.37
N SER A 151 -16.64 7.78 -49.49
CA SER A 151 -17.14 8.59 -48.36
C SER A 151 -17.79 7.73 -47.28
N VAL A 152 -17.89 8.27 -46.06
CA VAL A 152 -18.46 7.57 -44.89
C VAL A 152 -19.93 7.24 -45.09
N GLU A 153 -20.70 8.14 -45.70
CA GLU A 153 -22.13 7.97 -45.97
C GLU A 153 -22.38 6.84 -46.98
N GLU A 154 -21.52 6.74 -47.98
CA GLU A 154 -21.61 5.69 -48.99
C GLU A 154 -21.27 4.32 -48.38
N ARG A 155 -20.28 4.25 -47.47
CA ARG A 155 -19.98 3.03 -46.71
C ARG A 155 -21.18 2.57 -45.90
N LYS A 156 -21.83 3.49 -45.18
CA LYS A 156 -23.05 3.23 -44.42
C LYS A 156 -24.17 2.69 -45.32
N ARG A 157 -24.41 3.33 -46.46
CA ARG A 157 -25.46 2.91 -47.40
C ARG A 157 -25.22 1.50 -47.92
N ARG A 158 -23.96 1.14 -48.23
CA ARG A 158 -23.60 -0.22 -48.68
C ARG A 158 -23.73 -1.26 -47.57
N GLU A 159 -23.36 -0.91 -46.35
CA GLU A 159 -23.52 -1.80 -45.20
C GLU A 159 -25.00 -2.14 -44.99
N LEU A 160 -25.86 -1.13 -44.99
CA LEU A 160 -27.31 -1.31 -44.91
C LEU A 160 -27.85 -2.15 -46.07
N ALA A 161 -27.42 -1.87 -47.30
CA ALA A 161 -27.84 -2.63 -48.47
C ALA A 161 -27.40 -4.11 -48.41
N PHE A 162 -26.22 -4.39 -47.84
CA PHE A 162 -25.72 -5.75 -47.68
C PHE A 162 -26.58 -6.55 -46.70
N PHE A 163 -26.88 -5.99 -45.53
CA PHE A 163 -27.72 -6.67 -44.54
C PHE A 163 -29.20 -6.74 -44.94
N ALA A 164 -29.67 -5.83 -45.81
CA ALA A 164 -31.00 -5.87 -46.41
C ALA A 164 -31.11 -6.86 -47.58
N SER A 165 -30.01 -7.42 -48.07
CA SER A 165 -30.00 -8.41 -49.15
C SER A 165 -30.01 -9.86 -48.62
N SER A 166 -30.53 -10.80 -49.41
CA SER A 166 -30.43 -12.24 -49.13
C SER A 166 -28.95 -12.67 -49.19
N PRO A 167 -28.45 -13.51 -48.26
CA PRO A 167 -29.19 -14.31 -47.28
C PRO A 167 -29.39 -13.66 -45.90
N TRP A 168 -28.85 -12.47 -45.65
CA TRP A 168 -28.86 -11.84 -44.32
C TRP A 168 -30.22 -11.27 -43.92
N ALA A 169 -30.99 -10.75 -44.88
CA ALA A 169 -32.34 -10.24 -44.65
C ALA A 169 -33.29 -11.32 -44.07
N GLU A 170 -33.09 -12.57 -44.48
CA GLU A 170 -33.90 -13.71 -44.04
C GLU A 170 -33.57 -14.16 -42.61
N GLN A 171 -32.45 -13.70 -42.04
CA GLN A 171 -31.99 -14.10 -40.73
C GLN A 171 -32.65 -13.36 -39.57
N ASN A 172 -33.55 -12.38 -39.82
CA ASN A 172 -34.24 -11.59 -38.79
C ASN A 172 -33.29 -11.05 -37.70
N LEU A 173 -32.22 -10.38 -38.12
CA LEU A 173 -31.27 -9.73 -37.22
C LEU A 173 -31.88 -8.47 -36.61
N ASP A 174 -31.44 -8.12 -35.39
CA ASP A 174 -31.85 -6.89 -34.73
C ASP A 174 -31.17 -5.68 -35.38
N PRO A 175 -31.92 -4.71 -35.95
CA PRO A 175 -31.34 -3.52 -36.57
C PRO A 175 -30.47 -2.70 -35.60
N GLU A 176 -30.73 -2.75 -34.28
CA GLU A 176 -29.95 -2.03 -33.27
C GLU A 176 -28.60 -2.70 -32.96
N ARG A 177 -28.37 -3.90 -33.48
CA ARG A 177 -27.13 -4.68 -33.29
C ARG A 177 -26.37 -4.91 -34.60
N VAL A 178 -26.81 -4.27 -35.67
CA VAL A 178 -26.22 -4.42 -37.01
C VAL A 178 -25.72 -3.07 -37.51
N GLY A 179 -24.47 -3.06 -37.95
CA GLY A 179 -23.82 -1.91 -38.57
C GLY A 179 -23.04 -1.00 -37.63
N ILE A 180 -22.25 -0.12 -38.24
CA ILE A 180 -21.28 0.72 -37.53
C ILE A 180 -21.95 1.80 -36.68
N ASP A 181 -23.06 2.38 -37.13
CA ASP A 181 -23.73 3.46 -36.38
C ASP A 181 -24.33 2.94 -35.08
N ALA A 182 -24.98 1.77 -35.14
CA ALA A 182 -25.60 1.15 -33.99
C ALA A 182 -24.53 0.76 -32.94
N LEU A 183 -23.41 0.19 -33.40
CA LEU A 183 -22.25 -0.07 -32.55
C LEU A 183 -21.71 1.24 -31.94
N THR A 184 -21.60 2.29 -32.73
CA THR A 184 -21.04 3.58 -32.29
C THR A 184 -21.90 4.22 -31.21
N SER A 185 -23.21 4.30 -31.41
CA SER A 185 -24.15 4.84 -30.41
C SER A 185 -24.14 4.01 -29.14
N PHE A 186 -24.11 2.68 -29.25
CA PHE A 186 -24.05 1.78 -28.10
C PHE A 186 -22.75 1.94 -27.31
N LEU A 187 -21.59 1.97 -27.98
CA LEU A 187 -20.30 2.12 -27.31
C LEU A 187 -20.16 3.47 -26.59
N GLN A 188 -20.73 4.54 -27.14
CA GLN A 188 -20.74 5.84 -26.47
C GLN A 188 -21.58 5.81 -25.19
N GLN A 189 -22.78 5.24 -25.24
CA GLN A 189 -23.62 5.08 -24.06
C GLN A 189 -22.94 4.19 -23.01
N LEU A 190 -22.43 3.04 -23.44
CA LEU A 190 -21.74 2.10 -22.55
C LEU A 190 -20.53 2.74 -21.88
N LEU A 191 -19.73 3.51 -22.61
CA LEU A 191 -18.58 4.21 -22.04
C LEU A 191 -19.03 5.29 -21.04
N ASN A 192 -20.07 6.06 -21.35
CA ASN A 192 -20.59 7.08 -20.44
C ASN A 192 -21.12 6.47 -19.14
N ASP A 193 -21.94 5.43 -19.21
CA ASP A 193 -22.49 4.72 -18.04
C ASP A 193 -21.35 4.14 -17.19
N HIS A 194 -20.34 3.59 -17.85
CA HIS A 194 -19.17 3.02 -17.19
C HIS A 194 -18.36 4.10 -16.47
N ILE A 195 -18.08 5.24 -17.12
CA ILE A 195 -17.40 6.38 -16.51
C ILE A 195 -18.20 6.90 -15.30
N GLU A 196 -19.51 7.05 -15.42
CA GLU A 196 -20.37 7.54 -14.33
C GLU A 196 -20.30 6.61 -13.11
N SER A 197 -20.29 5.29 -13.33
CA SER A 197 -20.20 4.30 -12.26
C SER A 197 -18.81 4.19 -11.60
N GLU A 198 -17.75 4.43 -12.36
CA GLU A 198 -16.36 4.24 -11.91
C GLU A 198 -15.71 5.52 -11.36
N LEU A 199 -16.12 6.71 -11.83
CA LEU A 199 -15.50 7.98 -11.45
C LEU A 199 -15.55 8.27 -9.93
N PRO A 200 -16.65 8.00 -9.20
CA PRO A 200 -16.66 8.16 -7.74
C PRO A 200 -15.64 7.25 -7.04
N LYS A 201 -15.45 6.03 -7.54
CA LYS A 201 -14.48 5.07 -6.99
C LYS A 201 -13.05 5.54 -7.22
N VAL A 202 -12.75 6.03 -8.43
CA VAL A 202 -11.44 6.63 -8.75
C VAL A 202 -11.15 7.82 -7.85
N ARG A 203 -12.14 8.70 -7.60
CA ARG A 203 -11.97 9.84 -6.70
C ARG A 203 -11.63 9.38 -5.27
N SER A 204 -12.37 8.39 -4.75
CA SER A 204 -12.10 7.84 -3.41
C SER A 204 -10.72 7.21 -3.31
N GLU A 205 -10.31 6.46 -4.34
CA GLU A 205 -9.01 5.81 -4.43
C GLU A 205 -7.87 6.84 -4.49
N ALA A 206 -8.03 7.90 -5.30
CA ALA A 206 -7.07 8.99 -5.39
C ALA A 206 -6.93 9.76 -4.07
N SER A 207 -8.05 10.05 -3.38
CA SER A 207 -8.01 10.69 -2.07
C SER A 207 -7.36 9.82 -1.00
N ALA A 208 -7.61 8.51 -1.02
CA ALA A 208 -6.95 7.57 -0.11
C ALA A 208 -5.44 7.50 -0.38
N LEU A 209 -5.03 7.41 -1.64
CA LEU A 209 -3.62 7.39 -2.03
C LEU A 209 -2.90 8.70 -1.65
N LEU A 210 -3.57 9.84 -1.82
CA LEU A 210 -3.05 11.14 -1.39
C LEU A 210 -2.83 11.18 0.11
N ALA A 211 -3.81 10.76 0.91
CA ALA A 211 -3.67 10.72 2.37
C ALA A 211 -2.54 9.77 2.83
N LEU A 212 -2.39 8.61 2.18
CA LEU A 212 -1.27 7.71 2.46
C LEU A 212 0.08 8.35 2.11
N THR A 213 0.18 8.98 0.94
CA THR A 213 1.41 9.64 0.50
C THR A 213 1.77 10.83 1.38
N GLU A 214 0.77 11.59 1.85
CA GLU A 214 0.97 12.68 2.81
C GLU A 214 1.46 12.16 4.17
N ASN A 215 0.88 11.06 4.68
CA ASN A 215 1.38 10.42 5.90
C ASN A 215 2.82 9.91 5.74
N ASP A 216 3.14 9.30 4.59
CA ASP A 216 4.49 8.84 4.29
C ASP A 216 5.47 10.02 4.19
N LEU A 217 5.05 11.14 3.61
CA LEU A 217 5.83 12.37 3.52
C LEU A 217 6.08 12.98 4.91
N ASP A 218 5.05 13.06 5.74
CA ASP A 218 5.15 13.56 7.12
C ASP A 218 6.09 12.68 7.96
N ALA A 219 6.06 11.36 7.76
CA ALA A 219 6.96 10.41 8.42
C ALA A 219 8.43 10.60 8.04
N MET A 220 8.73 11.08 6.81
CA MET A 220 10.11 11.42 6.40
C MET A 220 10.63 12.70 7.08
N GLY A 221 9.73 13.51 7.62
CA GLY A 221 10.03 14.74 8.35
C GLY A 221 10.37 15.92 7.43
N GLU A 222 10.70 17.05 8.05
CA GLU A 222 10.90 18.32 7.35
C GLU A 222 12.05 18.26 6.33
N GLU A 223 11.80 18.82 5.16
CA GLU A 223 12.82 19.00 4.13
C GLU A 223 13.97 19.87 4.62
N ARG A 224 15.18 19.49 4.23
CA ARG A 224 16.41 20.07 4.73
C ARG A 224 17.35 20.38 3.56
N PRO A 225 17.06 21.42 2.75
CA PRO A 225 17.85 21.71 1.54
C PRO A 225 19.18 22.43 1.79
N THR A 226 19.38 23.05 2.96
CA THR A 226 20.58 23.86 3.24
C THR A 226 21.32 23.39 4.49
N VAL A 227 22.62 23.68 4.54
CA VAL A 227 23.46 23.43 5.73
C VAL A 227 22.92 24.18 6.96
N GLY A 228 22.29 25.34 6.77
CA GLY A 228 21.61 26.07 7.85
C GLY A 228 20.46 25.27 8.46
N HIS A 229 19.59 24.68 7.62
CA HIS A 229 18.49 23.82 8.08
C HIS A 229 19.01 22.55 8.77
N HIS A 230 20.11 21.97 8.29
CA HIS A 230 20.74 20.80 8.94
C HIS A 230 21.20 21.14 10.36
N ARG A 231 21.89 22.27 10.54
CA ARG A 231 22.35 22.74 11.86
C ARG A 231 21.17 23.00 12.79
N MET A 232 20.13 23.68 12.30
CA MET A 232 18.93 23.97 13.10
C MET A 232 18.24 22.69 13.57
N PHE A 233 18.12 21.69 12.69
CA PHE A 233 17.59 20.38 13.04
C PHE A 233 18.43 19.66 14.10
N LEU A 234 19.76 19.60 13.93
CA LEU A 234 20.64 18.95 14.91
C LEU A 234 20.61 19.67 16.27
N THR A 235 20.55 20.99 16.27
CA THR A 235 20.40 21.78 17.51
C THR A 235 19.06 21.49 18.18
N ARG A 236 17.96 21.46 17.42
CA ARG A 236 16.62 21.12 17.93
C ARG A 236 16.60 19.72 18.52
N LEU A 237 17.16 18.73 17.82
CA LEU A 237 17.26 17.35 18.29
C LEU A 237 18.10 17.25 19.58
N SER A 238 19.23 17.98 19.63
CA SER A 238 20.10 18.01 20.81
C SER A 238 19.40 18.64 22.02
N MET A 239 18.63 19.71 21.81
CA MET A 239 17.84 20.34 22.87
C MET A 239 16.70 19.43 23.34
N GLN A 240 16.02 18.74 22.43
CA GLN A 240 14.98 17.76 22.79
C GLN A 240 15.56 16.65 23.66
N PHE A 241 16.70 16.08 23.26
CA PHE A 241 17.40 15.07 24.07
C PHE A 241 17.83 15.61 25.44
N PHE A 242 18.40 16.82 25.50
CA PHE A 242 18.81 17.45 26.76
C PHE A 242 17.62 17.63 27.70
N ASN A 243 16.50 18.17 27.21
CA ASN A 243 15.28 18.35 27.99
C ASN A 243 14.75 17.00 28.49
N LEU A 244 14.75 15.98 27.64
CA LEU A 244 14.33 14.62 28.00
C LEU A 244 15.18 14.03 29.13
N ALA A 245 16.50 14.12 29.00
CA ALA A 245 17.44 13.60 29.99
C ALA A 245 17.32 14.36 31.32
N HIS A 246 17.15 15.69 31.26
CA HIS A 246 16.99 16.50 32.47
C HIS A 246 15.66 16.21 33.18
N ALA A 247 14.56 16.13 32.43
CA ALA A 247 13.25 15.74 32.95
C ALA A 247 13.30 14.35 33.62
N ALA A 248 14.03 13.40 33.01
CA ALA A 248 14.21 12.07 33.57
C ALA A 248 15.02 12.04 34.89
N LEU A 249 16.02 12.92 35.03
CA LEU A 249 16.81 13.10 36.25
C LEU A 249 16.00 13.79 37.37
N ASP A 250 15.24 14.82 37.03
CA ASP A 250 14.44 15.59 37.99
C ASP A 250 13.20 14.83 38.46
N GLY A 251 12.76 13.83 37.69
CA GLY A 251 11.58 13.02 37.99
C GLY A 251 10.28 13.56 37.41
N SER A 252 10.37 14.46 36.43
CA SER A 252 9.22 15.02 35.72
C SER A 252 8.91 14.16 34.49
N TYR A 253 7.98 13.22 34.63
CA TYR A 253 7.68 12.22 33.59
C TYR A 253 6.43 12.52 32.76
N LEU A 254 5.70 13.61 33.05
CA LEU A 254 4.44 13.96 32.38
C LEU A 254 4.60 14.17 30.86
N GLU A 255 5.74 14.70 30.42
CA GLU A 255 6.03 14.91 28.99
C GLU A 255 6.65 13.67 28.31
N LEU A 256 7.15 12.72 29.10
CA LEU A 256 7.86 11.53 28.64
C LEU A 256 6.90 10.40 28.22
N GLU A 257 5.74 10.32 28.88
CA GLU A 257 4.74 9.27 28.67
C GLU A 257 4.07 9.30 27.29
N SER A 258 3.99 10.47 26.66
CA SER A 258 3.36 10.62 25.33
C SER A 258 4.21 10.08 24.18
N GLY A 259 5.54 10.08 24.33
CA GLY A 259 6.48 9.71 23.26
C GLY A 259 7.09 8.32 23.38
N LEU A 260 7.08 7.71 24.56
CA LEU A 260 7.77 6.43 24.85
C LEU A 260 6.83 5.30 25.28
N SER A 261 5.53 5.56 25.45
CA SER A 261 4.57 4.53 25.83
C SER A 261 4.24 3.65 24.61
N ASP A 262 4.85 2.48 24.55
CA ASP A 262 4.51 1.43 23.59
C ASP A 262 3.20 0.74 23.99
N GLY A 263 2.07 1.44 23.84
CA GLY A 263 0.69 0.92 23.71
C GLY A 263 0.16 -0.16 24.68
N GLY A 264 0.94 -0.59 25.66
CA GLY A 264 0.70 -1.71 26.53
C GLY A 264 0.02 -1.23 27.80
N ASN A 265 -1.03 -1.93 28.22
CA ASN A 265 -1.78 -1.64 29.44
C ASN A 265 -1.00 -1.86 30.75
N ASP A 266 0.30 -2.19 30.67
CA ASP A 266 1.16 -2.32 31.84
C ASP A 266 1.89 -0.99 32.04
N VAL A 267 1.82 -0.43 33.24
CA VAL A 267 2.53 0.81 33.57
C VAL A 267 4.03 0.47 33.60
N ASP A 268 4.68 0.52 32.44
CA ASP A 268 6.11 0.27 32.35
C ASP A 268 6.85 1.35 33.13
N VAL A 269 7.28 1.05 34.35
CA VAL A 269 8.03 2.00 35.20
C VAL A 269 9.54 1.96 34.87
N SER A 270 9.96 1.20 33.86
CA SER A 270 11.38 1.07 33.46
C SER A 270 11.99 2.42 33.06
N HIS A 271 11.23 3.26 32.38
CA HIS A 271 11.70 4.56 31.89
C HIS A 271 11.75 5.66 32.98
N ARG A 272 11.29 5.39 34.21
CA ARG A 272 11.31 6.36 35.31
C ARG A 272 12.55 6.20 36.19
N LEU A 273 13.68 6.73 35.70
CA LEU A 273 15.00 6.61 36.33
C LEU A 273 15.00 6.89 37.85
N ARG A 274 14.36 7.97 38.30
CA ARG A 274 14.32 8.37 39.71
C ARG A 274 13.49 7.41 40.56
N ALA A 275 12.41 6.85 40.02
CA ALA A 275 11.63 5.82 40.70
C ALA A 275 12.45 4.54 40.88
N GLN A 276 13.19 4.12 39.86
CA GLN A 276 14.09 2.96 39.93
C GLN A 276 15.19 3.16 40.97
N VAL A 277 15.82 4.35 41.00
CA VAL A 277 16.81 4.70 42.03
C VAL A 277 16.20 4.67 43.43
N HIS A 278 14.97 5.16 43.60
CA HIS A 278 14.27 5.11 44.88
C HIS A 278 13.98 3.67 45.34
N ILE A 279 13.56 2.78 44.43
CA ILE A 279 13.34 1.36 44.72
C ILE A 279 14.65 0.69 45.16
N LEU A 280 15.74 0.93 44.43
CA LEU A 280 17.07 0.40 44.79
C LEU A 280 17.55 0.89 46.15
N ASN A 281 17.38 2.19 46.44
CA ASN A 281 17.72 2.77 47.74
C ASN A 281 16.87 2.20 48.88
N GLY A 282 15.59 1.90 48.62
CA GLY A 282 14.71 1.23 49.58
C GLY A 282 15.23 -0.17 49.94
N SER A 283 15.54 -0.97 48.93
CA SER A 283 16.13 -2.32 49.11
C SER A 283 17.47 -2.28 49.86
N PHE A 284 18.32 -1.30 49.53
CA PHE A 284 19.57 -1.08 50.26
C PHE A 284 19.34 -0.72 51.74
N SER A 285 18.39 0.19 52.01
CA SER A 285 18.03 0.59 53.38
C SER A 285 17.49 -0.56 54.21
N GLU A 286 16.64 -1.42 53.63
CA GLU A 286 16.16 -2.65 54.28
C GLU A 286 17.29 -3.62 54.60
N THR A 287 18.20 -3.82 53.65
CA THR A 287 19.39 -4.66 53.85
C THR A 287 20.25 -4.12 55.00
N MET A 288 20.52 -2.81 55.03
CA MET A 288 21.26 -2.17 56.12
C MET A 288 20.54 -2.22 57.47
N ARG A 289 19.20 -2.19 57.50
CA ARG A 289 18.43 -2.32 58.75
C ARG A 289 18.45 -3.74 59.32
N ARG A 290 18.45 -4.75 58.45
CA ARG A 290 18.44 -6.17 58.83
C ARG A 290 19.84 -6.65 59.21
N ASP A 291 20.82 -6.33 58.37
CA ASP A 291 22.16 -6.91 58.43
C ASP A 291 23.21 -5.92 58.96
N GLY A 292 22.83 -4.66 59.19
CA GLY A 292 23.73 -3.63 59.75
C GLY A 292 23.89 -3.76 61.26
N GLN A 293 25.13 -3.78 61.73
CA GLN A 293 25.45 -3.77 63.15
C GLN A 293 24.96 -2.49 63.82
N LYS A 294 24.17 -2.63 64.88
CA LYS A 294 23.73 -1.51 65.73
C LYS A 294 24.58 -1.48 66.99
N TRP A 295 25.49 -0.52 67.08
CA TRP A 295 26.20 -0.26 68.32
C TRP A 295 25.37 0.69 69.21
N ARG A 296 25.10 0.29 70.45
CA ARG A 296 24.52 1.16 71.48
C ARG A 296 25.56 1.41 72.58
N PRO A 297 26.02 2.66 72.81
CA PRO A 297 26.85 2.96 73.96
C PRO A 297 26.07 2.78 75.25
N THR A 298 26.60 1.97 76.17
CA THR A 298 26.10 1.88 77.54
C THR A 298 26.50 3.14 78.30
N LYS A 299 25.56 4.08 78.54
CA LYS A 299 25.75 5.08 79.60
C LYS A 299 25.75 4.33 80.94
N LYS A 300 26.82 4.46 81.72
CA LYS A 300 26.88 3.92 83.08
C LYS A 300 25.71 4.50 83.90
N PRO A 301 25.02 3.69 84.72
CA PRO A 301 23.99 4.20 85.61
C PRO A 301 24.68 5.01 86.72
N THR A 302 24.44 6.31 86.74
CA THR A 302 24.63 7.13 87.94
C THR A 302 23.30 7.10 88.68
N ASP A 303 23.31 6.60 89.92
CA ASP A 303 22.16 6.55 90.82
C ASP A 303 21.33 7.84 90.77
N SER A 304 20.06 7.75 90.36
CA SER A 304 18.93 8.25 91.15
C SER A 304 17.58 8.03 90.47
N PHE A 305 16.65 7.48 91.27
CA PHE A 305 15.19 7.38 91.15
C PHE A 305 14.55 6.38 90.17
N VAL A 306 13.74 5.53 90.79
CA VAL A 306 12.77 4.58 90.23
C VAL A 306 11.58 5.36 89.66
N GLU A 307 11.16 5.02 88.45
CA GLU A 307 9.75 4.93 88.08
C GLU A 307 9.59 3.90 86.93
N GLU A 308 8.61 3.02 87.11
CA GLU A 308 8.27 1.88 86.26
C GLU A 308 7.69 2.35 84.91
N GLN A 309 8.12 1.75 83.79
CA GLN A 309 7.29 0.87 82.94
C GLN A 309 7.94 0.54 81.58
N ASP A 310 7.51 -0.62 81.05
CA ASP A 310 7.72 -1.21 79.73
C ASP A 310 9.04 -1.94 79.43
N GLN A 311 9.05 -3.21 79.87
CA GLN A 311 9.95 -4.26 79.40
C GLN A 311 9.59 -4.66 77.95
N ILE A 312 10.44 -4.30 76.99
CA ILE A 312 10.59 -5.04 75.73
C ILE A 312 11.85 -5.88 75.88
N ALA A 313 11.69 -7.21 75.90
CA ALA A 313 12.78 -8.17 75.93
C ALA A 313 13.68 -8.00 74.69
N MET A 314 14.97 -7.69 74.91
CA MET A 314 16.00 -7.68 73.88
C MET A 314 17.08 -8.70 74.23
N CYS A 315 17.46 -9.49 73.23
CA CYS A 315 18.45 -10.55 73.30
C CYS A 315 19.82 -10.04 73.79
N GLU A 316 20.44 -10.81 74.66
CA GLU A 316 21.52 -10.45 75.59
C GLU A 316 22.94 -10.60 75.01
N GLU A 317 23.11 -10.54 73.68
CA GLU A 317 24.38 -11.00 73.06
C GLU A 317 25.35 -9.94 72.52
N ASP A 318 25.01 -8.65 72.45
CA ASP A 318 25.94 -7.64 71.93
C ASP A 318 26.15 -6.47 72.90
N ILE A 319 26.96 -6.69 73.94
CA ILE A 319 27.40 -5.65 74.88
C ILE A 319 28.92 -5.68 74.98
N LEU A 320 29.61 -4.80 74.21
CA LEU A 320 31.05 -4.56 74.33
C LEU A 320 31.32 -3.13 74.86
N PRO A 321 32.32 -2.94 75.73
CA PRO A 321 32.57 -1.68 76.42
C PRO A 321 33.06 -0.56 75.49
N GLU A 322 32.77 0.69 75.85
CA GLU A 322 32.98 1.92 75.06
C GLU A 322 34.42 2.12 74.56
N ASN A 323 35.42 1.59 75.28
CA ASN A 323 36.83 1.65 74.89
C ASN A 323 37.17 0.79 73.65
N ASP A 324 36.39 -0.26 73.36
CA ASP A 324 36.60 -1.10 72.18
C ASP A 324 36.04 -0.46 70.90
N PHE A 325 35.10 0.48 71.02
CA PHE A 325 34.55 1.19 69.87
C PHE A 325 35.54 2.20 69.28
N GLU A 326 36.24 2.96 70.13
CA GLU A 326 37.28 3.88 69.67
C GLU A 326 38.49 3.15 69.08
N SER A 327 38.85 1.98 69.62
CA SER A 327 39.94 1.15 69.06
C SER A 327 39.53 0.52 67.72
N TRP A 328 38.29 0.04 67.60
CA TRP A 328 37.72 -0.46 66.35
C TRP A 328 37.61 0.64 65.27
N ILE A 329 37.13 1.84 65.60
CA ILE A 329 37.11 2.97 64.67
C ILE A 329 38.52 3.31 64.18
N LYS A 330 39.52 3.34 65.08
CA LYS A 330 40.92 3.59 64.67
C LYS A 330 41.44 2.50 63.74
N GLN A 331 41.18 1.22 64.05
CA GLN A 331 41.64 0.09 63.23
C GLN A 331 40.96 0.04 61.84
N VAL A 332 39.70 0.45 61.73
CA VAL A 332 38.95 0.50 60.46
C VAL A 332 39.26 1.77 59.65
N SER A 333 39.65 2.88 60.30
CA SER A 333 39.96 4.15 59.63
C SER A 333 41.44 4.32 59.23
N GLU A 334 42.36 3.56 59.83
CA GLU A 334 43.79 3.56 59.49
C GLU A 334 44.13 3.33 58.00
N PRO A 335 43.42 2.49 57.22
CA PRO A 335 43.65 2.34 55.79
C PRO A 335 43.27 3.58 54.96
N PHE A 336 42.48 4.51 55.50
CA PHE A 336 41.85 5.60 54.75
C PHE A 336 42.44 7.00 55.01
N ASN A 337 43.47 7.12 55.85
CA ASN A 337 44.27 8.34 56.09
C ASN A 337 43.46 9.66 56.12
N CYS A 338 42.29 9.64 56.76
CA CYS A 338 41.37 10.78 56.80
C CYS A 338 41.31 11.34 58.22
N SER A 339 41.84 12.54 58.41
CA SER A 339 41.81 13.28 59.68
C SER A 339 40.38 13.78 59.96
N ILE A 340 39.52 12.90 60.48
CA ILE A 340 38.17 13.26 60.90
C ILE A 340 38.23 13.68 62.37
N GLN A 341 38.09 14.99 62.62
CA GLN A 341 37.94 15.50 63.98
C GLN A 341 36.61 15.02 64.59
N PRO A 342 36.60 14.50 65.83
CA PRO A 342 35.42 13.89 66.45
C PRO A 342 34.45 14.95 67.02
N LYS A 343 33.94 15.85 66.18
CA LYS A 343 33.03 16.92 66.62
C LYS A 343 31.69 17.05 65.87
N LEU A 344 31.35 16.14 64.98
CA LEU A 344 30.08 16.22 64.22
C LEU A 344 29.43 14.86 64.03
N ILE A 345 29.00 14.23 65.12
CA ILE A 345 27.88 13.28 65.10
C ILE A 345 27.05 13.54 66.36
N THR A 346 26.45 14.73 66.42
CA THR A 346 25.34 14.97 67.34
C THR A 346 24.10 14.32 66.75
N ALA A 347 23.52 13.41 67.52
CA ALA A 347 22.28 12.72 67.23
C ALA A 347 21.20 13.70 66.73
N GLY A 348 20.77 13.51 65.48
CA GLY A 348 19.48 14.02 65.03
C GLY A 348 18.40 13.25 65.77
N LEU A 349 17.87 13.86 66.83
CA LEU A 349 16.56 13.55 67.36
C LEU A 349 15.57 13.78 66.21
N TYR A 350 15.00 12.68 65.72
CA TYR A 350 13.70 12.71 65.05
C TYR A 350 12.68 13.07 66.13
N GLU A 351 12.18 14.31 66.09
CA GLU A 351 10.83 14.63 66.57
C GLU A 351 9.88 14.50 65.36
N ASP A 352 8.69 13.98 65.63
CA ASP A 352 7.62 13.63 64.68
C ASP A 352 7.17 14.75 63.73
#